data_AF-A0A9D2DZ39-F1
#
_entry.id   AF-A0A9D2DZ39-F1
#
_cell.length_a   1.000
_cell.length_b   1.000
_cell.length_c   1.000
_cell.angle_alpha   90.00
_cell.angle_beta   90.00
_cell.angle_gamma   90.00
#
_symmetry.space_group_name_H-M   'P 1'
#
loop_
_entity.id
_entity.type
_entity.pdbx_description
1 polymer ?
#
loop_
_entity_poly.entity_id
_entity_poly.type
_entity_poly.pdbx_seq_one_letter_code
_entity_poly.pdbx_strand_id
1 'polypeptide(L)'
;MIIKAFATYLQSFDKEKTNKTSLAILYQWLREILSTSPDDNVKRVIHEEIVIEKNNIGMFIIHAKSNSGKKLLESLYNFALSYEHQKFTRWVHKINPEDFNNI
;
A
#
# COMPACT_ATOMS: atom_id res chain seq x y z
N MET A 1 13.47 -3.02 5.19
CA MET A 1 12.90 -2.52 6.47
C MET A 1 11.51 -1.93 6.27
N ILE A 2 11.34 -0.87 5.48
CA ILE A 2 10.02 -0.24 5.22
C ILE A 2 9.11 -1.07 4.31
N ILE A 3 9.62 -1.56 3.17
CA ILE A 3 8.85 -2.46 2.28
C ILE A 3 8.38 -3.72 3.03
N LYS A 4 9.22 -4.27 3.93
CA LYS A 4 8.85 -5.41 4.76
C LYS A 4 7.71 -5.06 5.72
N ALA A 5 7.77 -3.89 6.38
CA ALA A 5 6.70 -3.43 7.25
C ALA A 5 5.37 -3.26 6.48
N PHE A 6 5.43 -2.66 5.30
CA PHE A 6 4.26 -2.55 4.43
C PHE A 6 3.73 -3.90 3.95
N ALA A 7 4.62 -4.84 3.58
CA ALA A 7 4.24 -6.20 3.19
C ALA A 7 3.52 -6.95 4.32
N THR A 8 4.02 -6.84 5.56
CA THR A 8 3.36 -7.41 6.74
C THR A 8 1.97 -6.80 6.94
N TYR A 9 1.83 -5.49 6.76
CA TYR A 9 0.54 -4.81 6.84
C TYR A 9 -0.40 -5.29 5.73
N LEU A 10 0.03 -5.39 4.48
CA LEU A 10 -0.78 -5.96 3.38
C LEU A 10 -1.28 -7.39 3.68
N GLN A 11 -0.42 -8.24 4.24
CA GLN A 11 -0.78 -9.63 4.54
C GLN A 11 -1.86 -9.78 5.62
N SER A 12 -2.05 -8.79 6.52
CA SER A 12 -3.16 -8.85 7.48
C SER A 12 -4.51 -8.70 6.79
N PHE A 13 -4.61 -7.86 5.76
CA PHE A 13 -5.83 -7.66 4.96
C PHE A 13 -6.20 -8.87 4.11
N ASP A 14 -5.22 -9.65 3.67
CA ASP A 14 -5.47 -10.90 2.94
C ASP A 14 -6.19 -11.95 3.80
N LYS A 15 -5.85 -11.99 5.09
CA LYS A 15 -6.52 -12.87 6.06
C LYS A 15 -7.96 -12.43 6.31
N GLU A 16 -8.22 -11.13 6.23
CA GLU A 16 -9.55 -10.53 6.43
C GLU A 16 -10.45 -10.62 5.18
N LYS A 17 -9.98 -11.18 4.07
CA LYS A 17 -10.72 -11.29 2.79
C LYS A 17 -11.32 -9.95 2.32
N THR A 18 -10.57 -8.86 2.46
CA THR A 18 -11.01 -7.55 1.98
C THR A 18 -11.01 -7.46 0.45
N ASN A 19 -11.93 -6.68 -0.12
CA ASN A 19 -11.95 -6.33 -1.55
C ASN A 19 -11.10 -5.09 -1.88
N LYS A 20 -10.33 -4.57 -0.92
CA LYS A 20 -9.46 -3.40 -1.14
C LYS A 20 -8.27 -3.78 -2.03
N THR A 21 -7.97 -2.90 -2.99
CA THR A 21 -6.77 -3.01 -3.82
C THR A 21 -5.51 -2.76 -3.00
N SER A 22 -4.37 -3.25 -3.46
CA SER A 22 -3.10 -3.07 -2.74
C SER A 22 -2.70 -1.59 -2.65
N LEU A 23 -3.07 -0.78 -3.65
CA LEU A 23 -2.89 0.67 -3.64
C LEU A 23 -3.80 1.39 -2.63
N ALA A 24 -5.06 0.96 -2.49
CA ALA A 24 -5.96 1.52 -1.48
C ALA A 24 -5.43 1.22 -0.06
N ILE A 25 -4.87 0.03 0.15
CA ILE A 25 -4.23 -0.36 1.41
C ILE A 25 -2.95 0.47 1.64
N LEU A 26 -2.14 0.72 0.60
CA LEU A 26 -0.97 1.61 0.71
C LEU A 26 -1.37 3.01 1.19
N TYR A 27 -2.38 3.60 0.56
CA TYR A 27 -2.89 4.92 0.95
C TYR A 27 -3.37 4.93 2.40
N GLN A 28 -4.14 3.92 2.81
CA GLN A 28 -4.61 3.77 4.19
C GLN A 28 -3.43 3.66 5.17
N TRP A 29 -2.45 2.82 4.88
CA TRP A 29 -1.29 2.59 5.71
C TRP A 29 -0.47 3.87 5.93
N LEU A 30 -0.17 4.60 4.85
CA LEU A 30 0.54 5.87 4.94
C LEU A 30 -0.23 6.91 5.74
N ARG A 31 -1.56 6.97 5.57
CA ARG A 31 -2.43 7.86 6.35
C ARG A 31 -2.40 7.52 7.84
N GLU A 32 -2.48 6.25 8.21
CA GLU A 32 -2.40 5.81 9.60
C GLU A 32 -1.05 6.15 10.24
N ILE A 33 0.06 5.91 9.52
CA ILE A 33 1.40 6.25 10.01
C ILE A 33 1.55 7.75 10.20
N LEU A 34 1.16 8.55 9.22
CA LEU A 34 1.33 10.01 9.26
C LEU A 34 0.34 10.71 10.20
N SER A 35 -0.73 10.02 10.62
CA SER A 35 -1.67 10.53 11.64
C SER A 35 -1.26 10.18 13.07
N THR A 36 -0.19 9.41 13.26
CA THR A 36 0.29 8.98 14.60
C THR A 36 1.72 9.45 14.84
N SER A 37 2.10 9.59 16.12
CA SER A 37 3.47 9.96 16.49
C SER A 37 4.46 8.86 16.08
N PRO A 38 5.64 9.20 15.53
CA PRO A 38 6.63 8.22 15.09
C PRO A 38 7.35 7.58 16.30
N ASP A 39 6.87 6.40 16.71
CA ASP A 39 7.40 5.59 17.81
C ASP A 39 8.49 4.58 17.38
N ASP A 40 8.58 4.27 16.09
CA ASP A 40 9.56 3.35 15.53
C ASP A 40 10.39 3.97 14.38
N ASN A 41 11.38 3.23 13.89
CA ASN A 41 12.27 3.69 12.80
C ASN A 41 11.53 3.82 11.46
N VAL A 42 10.55 2.96 11.17
CA VAL A 42 9.77 3.00 9.93
C VAL A 42 8.91 4.26 9.89
N LYS A 43 8.17 4.53 10.97
CA LYS A 43 7.36 5.74 11.10
C LYS A 43 8.23 6.99 11.07
N ARG A 44 9.38 7.00 11.76
CA ARG A 44 10.33 8.14 11.70
C ARG A 44 10.77 8.47 10.28
N VAL A 45 11.19 7.47 9.51
CA VAL A 45 11.61 7.70 8.12
C VAL A 45 10.42 8.15 7.26
N ILE A 46 9.23 7.56 7.42
CA ILE A 46 8.05 7.97 6.66
C ILE A 46 7.65 9.42 6.99
N HIS A 47 7.65 9.80 8.27
CA HIS A 47 7.38 11.18 8.70
C HIS A 47 8.42 12.16 8.18
N GLU A 48 9.69 11.77 8.08
CA GLU A 48 10.75 12.65 7.57
C GLU A 48 10.67 12.83 6.05
N GLU A 49 10.22 11.81 5.31
CA GLU A 49 10.32 11.77 3.85
C GLU A 49 9.00 12.05 3.11
N ILE A 50 7.86 11.85 3.77
CA ILE A 50 6.53 11.87 3.16
C ILE A 50 5.62 12.80 3.97
N VAL A 51 4.72 13.49 3.28
CA VAL A 51 3.67 14.31 3.89
C VAL A 51 2.31 14.03 3.27
N ILE A 52 1.28 14.22 4.08
CA ILE A 52 -0.12 14.23 3.62
C ILE A 52 -0.66 15.64 3.83
N GLU A 53 -1.17 16.23 2.76
CA GLU A 53 -1.79 17.55 2.78
C GLU A 53 -3.21 17.46 2.22
N LYS A 54 -4.05 18.39 2.63
CA LYS A 54 -5.41 18.52 2.09
C LYS A 54 -5.39 19.61 1.03
N ASN A 55 -5.84 19.27 -0.18
CA ASN A 55 -5.94 20.24 -1.27
C ASN A 55 -7.17 21.14 -1.13
N ASN A 56 -7.30 22.10 -2.05
CA ASN A 56 -8.34 23.14 -2.04
C ASN A 56 -9.77 22.59 -2.16
N ILE A 57 -9.93 21.37 -2.68
CA ILE A 57 -11.23 20.68 -2.81
C ILE A 57 -11.44 19.62 -1.71
N GLY A 58 -10.57 19.61 -0.72
CA GLY A 58 -10.68 18.80 0.48
C GLY A 58 -10.20 17.35 0.35
N MET A 59 -9.54 16.99 -0.75
CA MET A 59 -8.92 15.68 -0.93
C MET A 59 -7.53 15.66 -0.32
N PHE A 60 -7.17 14.53 0.32
CA PHE A 60 -5.83 14.31 0.83
C PHE A 60 -4.90 13.87 -0.29
N ILE A 61 -3.73 14.51 -0.39
CA ILE A 61 -2.68 14.23 -1.34
C ILE A 61 -1.45 13.79 -0.56
N ILE A 62 -0.86 12.66 -0.96
CA ILE A 62 0.41 12.18 -0.45
C ILE A 62 1.51 12.64 -1.40
N HIS A 63 2.56 13.28 -0.89
CA HIS A 63 3.73 13.59 -1.69
C HIS A 63 5.02 13.51 -0.87
N ALA A 64 6.15 13.42 -1.58
CA ALA A 64 7.46 13.34 -0.98
C ALA A 64 8.02 14.73 -0.67
N LYS A 65 8.68 14.84 0.49
CA LYS A 65 9.39 16.04 0.94
C LYS A 65 10.77 16.20 0.27
N SER A 66 11.36 15.09 -0.20
CA SER A 66 12.71 15.06 -0.73
C SER A 66 12.83 14.10 -1.94
N ASN A 67 14.01 14.08 -2.59
CA ASN A 67 14.31 13.12 -3.65
C ASN A 67 14.40 11.67 -3.14
N SER A 68 14.90 11.43 -1.92
CA SER A 68 14.85 10.10 -1.30
C SER A 68 13.42 9.69 -1.00
N GLY A 69 12.59 10.62 -0.52
CA GLY A 69 11.16 10.40 -0.31
C GLY A 69 10.41 10.06 -1.61
N LYS A 70 10.76 10.68 -2.74
CA LYS A 70 10.19 10.35 -4.05
C LYS A 70 10.48 8.90 -4.42
N LYS A 71 11.75 8.49 -4.29
CA LYS A 71 12.18 7.09 -4.53
C LYS A 71 11.51 6.12 -3.58
N LEU A 72 11.28 6.52 -2.33
CA LEU A 72 10.56 5.72 -1.34
C LEU A 72 9.09 5.51 -1.74
N LEU A 73 8.38 6.59 -2.08
CA LEU A 73 6.98 6.51 -2.54
C LEU A 73 6.87 5.67 -3.81
N GLU A 74 7.75 5.87 -4.79
CA GLU A 74 7.78 5.08 -6.02
C GLU A 74 8.04 3.60 -5.73
N SER A 75 8.97 3.27 -4.83
CA SER A 75 9.24 1.90 -4.43
C SER A 75 8.02 1.25 -3.75
N LEU A 76 7.33 1.98 -2.87
CA LEU A 76 6.10 1.51 -2.21
C LEU A 76 4.96 1.29 -3.22
N TYR A 77 4.78 2.22 -4.14
CA TYR A 77 3.78 2.15 -5.20
C TYR A 77 4.02 0.93 -6.11
N ASN A 78 5.26 0.76 -6.61
CA ASN A 78 5.64 -0.36 -7.45
C ASN A 78 5.52 -1.71 -6.73
N PHE A 79 5.85 -1.74 -5.43
CA PHE A 79 5.63 -2.93 -4.61
C PHE A 79 4.15 -3.28 -4.48
N ALA A 80 3.27 -2.30 -4.20
CA ALA A 80 1.83 -2.52 -4.11
C ALA A 80 1.25 -3.10 -5.42
N LEU A 81 1.63 -2.53 -6.58
CA LEU A 81 1.24 -3.06 -7.89
C LEU A 81 1.72 -4.49 -8.10
N SER A 82 2.99 -4.77 -7.78
CA SER A 82 3.57 -6.11 -7.94
C SER A 82 2.88 -7.15 -7.04
N TYR A 83 2.51 -6.74 -5.82
CA TYR A 83 1.78 -7.59 -4.89
C TYR A 83 0.40 -7.96 -5.44
N GLU A 84 -0.33 -6.99 -5.98
CA GLU A 84 -1.64 -7.20 -6.58
C GLU A 84 -1.57 -8.12 -7.81
N HIS A 85 -0.61 -7.89 -8.70
CA HIS A 85 -0.34 -8.78 -9.83
C HIS A 85 -0.06 -10.21 -9.37
N GLN A 86 0.79 -10.40 -8.35
CA GLN A 86 1.08 -11.73 -7.82
C GLN A 86 -0.17 -12.43 -7.28
N LYS A 87 -1.05 -11.71 -6.57
CA LYS A 87 -2.33 -12.27 -6.10
C LYS A 87 -3.22 -12.68 -7.26
N PHE A 88 -3.36 -11.82 -8.26
CA PHE A 88 -4.16 -12.10 -9.45
C PHE A 88 -3.62 -13.32 -10.20
N THR A 89 -2.31 -13.39 -10.45
CA THR A 89 -1.67 -14.56 -11.07
C THR A 89 -1.94 -15.85 -10.30
N ARG A 90 -1.82 -15.82 -8.96
CA ARG A 90 -2.14 -16.99 -8.11
C ARG A 90 -3.61 -17.38 -8.17
N TRP A 91 -4.51 -16.41 -8.31
CA TRP A 91 -5.93 -16.67 -8.45
C TRP A 91 -6.23 -17.30 -9.82
N VAL A 92 -5.73 -16.72 -10.92
CA VAL A 92 -5.91 -17.26 -12.28
C VAL A 92 -5.43 -18.71 -12.37
N HIS A 93 -4.26 -19.03 -11.81
CA HIS A 93 -3.74 -20.41 -11.83
C HIS A 93 -4.53 -21.42 -11.01
N LYS A 94 -5.47 -20.97 -10.16
CA LYS A 94 -6.34 -21.84 -9.36
C LYS A 94 -7.72 -22.06 -9.99
N ILE A 95 -8.06 -21.30 -11.03
CA ILE A 95 -9.34 -21.41 -11.71
C ILE A 95 -9.21 -22.45 -12.83
N ASN A 96 -10.16 -23.37 -12.88
CA ASN A 96 -10.34 -24.26 -14.02
C ASN A 96 -11.29 -23.63 -15.04
N PRO A 97 -11.14 -23.93 -16.34
CA PRO A 97 -12.05 -23.43 -17.38
C PRO A 97 -13.53 -23.72 -17.09
N GLU A 98 -13.84 -24.82 -16.40
CA GLU A 98 -15.21 -25.17 -16.03
C GLU A 98 -15.82 -24.28 -14.94
N ASP A 99 -14.99 -23.60 -14.14
CA ASP A 99 -15.47 -22.67 -13.11
C ASP A 99 -16.21 -21.48 -13.73
N PHE A 100 -15.92 -21.11 -14.98
CA PHE A 100 -16.60 -20.04 -15.71
C PHE A 100 -18.01 -20.40 -16.18
N ASN A 101 -18.37 -21.69 -16.19
CA ASN A 101 -19.72 -22.13 -16.56
C ASN A 101 -20.74 -21.95 -15.42
N ASN A 102 -20.28 -21.59 -14.21
CA ASN A 102 -21.10 -21.46 -13.00
C ASN A 102 -21.08 -20.04 -12.39
N ILE A 103 -20.66 -19.01 -13.14
CA ILE A 103 -20.60 -17.60 -12.73
C ILE A 103 -21.79 -16.82 -13.28
#